data_AF-A0A528IM98-F1
#
_entry.id   AF-A0A528IM98-F1
#
_cell.length_a   1.000
_cell.length_b   1.000
_cell.length_c   1.000
_cell.angle_alpha   90.00
_cell.angle_beta   90.00
_cell.angle_gamma   90.00
#
_symmetry.space_group_name_H-M   'P 1'
#
loop_
_entity.id
_entity.type
_entity.pdbx_description
1 polymer ?
#
loop_
_entity_poly.entity_id
_entity_poly.type
_entity_poly.pdbx_seq_one_letter_code
_entity_poly.pdbx_strand_id
1 'polypeptide(L)' 'REDFCFDQLPEDFEHFEPILEMGVNRMPMLASAGIHTFFNGPESFTPDDRYYLGEAPELSGYWMATGYNS' A
#
# COMPACT_ATOMS: atom_id res chain seq x y z
N ARG A 1 10.29 14.42 6.77
CA ARG A 1 11.70 14.35 6.33
C ARG A 1 11.71 14.68 4.85
N GLU A 2 12.59 15.55 4.38
CA GLU A 2 12.64 15.92 2.95
C GLU A 2 13.16 14.75 2.08
N ASP A 3 13.58 13.63 2.69
CA ASP A 3 14.25 12.51 2.03
C ASP A 3 13.46 11.20 2.03
N PHE A 4 12.15 11.20 2.30
CA PHE A 4 11.37 9.96 2.30
C PHE A 4 11.07 9.50 0.86
N CYS A 5 11.95 8.67 0.32
CA CYS A 5 11.80 8.00 -0.98
C CYS A 5 12.53 6.66 -0.96
N PHE A 6 11.98 5.66 -1.65
CA PHE A 6 12.52 4.28 -1.67
C PHE A 6 12.69 3.67 -0.27
N ASP A 7 11.85 4.08 0.68
CA ASP A 7 11.89 3.68 2.08
C ASP A 7 10.56 3.03 2.48
N GLN A 8 10.53 2.43 3.67
CA GLN A 8 9.37 1.78 4.24
C GLN A 8 8.96 2.45 5.56
N LEU A 9 7.68 2.30 5.91
CA LEU A 9 7.18 2.62 7.23
C LEU A 9 7.72 1.60 8.25
N PRO A 10 7.70 1.94 9.56
CA PRO A 10 8.00 0.96 10.60
C PRO A 10 7.13 -0.29 10.45
N GLU A 11 7.72 -1.45 10.69
CA GLU A 11 6.98 -2.71 10.67
C GLU A 11 5.87 -2.69 11.72
N ASP A 12 4.70 -3.20 11.36
CA ASP A 12 3.55 -3.36 12.26
C ASP A 12 3.04 -4.80 12.15
N PHE A 13 3.73 -5.71 12.84
CA PHE A 13 3.39 -7.13 12.80
C PHE A 13 2.10 -7.42 13.58
N GLU A 14 1.83 -6.70 14.67
CA GLU A 14 0.58 -6.86 15.44
C GLU A 14 -0.65 -6.56 14.57
N HIS A 15 -0.55 -5.56 13.68
CA HIS A 15 -1.60 -5.29 12.70
C HIS A 15 -1.75 -6.41 11.64
N PHE A 16 -0.64 -7.01 11.20
CA PHE A 16 -0.63 -8.02 10.13
C PHE A 16 -0.96 -9.45 10.60
N GLU A 17 -0.55 -9.81 11.82
CA GLU A 17 -0.63 -11.17 12.37
C GLU A 17 -2.02 -11.83 12.20
N PRO A 18 -3.17 -11.16 12.45
CA PRO A 18 -4.48 -11.78 12.28
C PRO A 18 -4.75 -12.23 10.83
N ILE A 19 -4.25 -11.46 9.85
CA ILE A 19 -4.40 -11.77 8.43
C ILE A 19 -3.50 -12.96 8.06
N LEU A 20 -2.28 -13.00 8.62
CA LEU A 20 -1.36 -14.11 8.45
C LEU A 20 -1.94 -15.41 9.01
N GLU A 21 -2.53 -15.39 10.20
CA GLU A 21 -3.19 -16.55 10.81
C GLU A 21 -4.33 -17.08 9.93
N MET A 22 -5.17 -16.19 9.40
CA MET A 22 -6.22 -16.55 8.45
C MET A 22 -5.63 -17.18 7.17
N GLY A 23 -4.52 -16.63 6.66
CA GLY A 23 -3.79 -17.15 5.52
C GLY A 23 -3.25 -18.56 5.76
N VAL A 24 -2.61 -18.80 6.90
CA VAL A 24 -2.08 -20.11 7.32
C VAL A 24 -3.20 -21.12 7.49
N ASN A 25 -4.31 -20.75 8.14
CA ASN A 25 -5.48 -21.62 8.29
C ASN A 25 -6.05 -22.03 6.92
N ARG A 26 -6.05 -21.11 5.95
CA ARG A 26 -6.52 -21.37 4.57
C ARG A 26 -5.53 -22.21 3.76
N MET A 27 -4.23 -22.04 3.99
CA MET A 27 -3.14 -22.66 3.26
C MET A 27 -2.02 -23.09 4.23
N PRO A 28 -2.12 -24.29 4.84
CA PRO A 28 -1.24 -24.72 5.93
C PRO A 28 0.26 -24.73 5.61
N MET A 29 0.65 -24.87 4.34
CA MET A 29 2.05 -24.80 3.92
C MET A 29 2.72 -23.44 4.20
N LEU A 30 1.93 -22.36 4.35
CA LEU A 30 2.47 -21.03 4.71
C LEU A 30 3.10 -21.02 6.11
N ALA A 31 2.69 -21.92 7.02
CA ALA A 31 3.24 -22.01 8.38
C ALA A 31 4.74 -22.35 8.42
N SER A 32 5.25 -23.02 7.39
CA SER A 32 6.65 -23.46 7.30
C SER A 32 7.42 -22.81 6.16
N ALA A 33 6.75 -22.05 5.29
CA ALA A 33 7.39 -21.35 4.18
C ALA A 33 8.32 -20.21 4.65
N GLY A 34 7.96 -19.56 5.76
CA GLY A 34 8.65 -18.37 6.28
C GLY A 34 8.34 -17.11 5.47
N ILE A 35 8.77 -15.95 6.00
CA ILE A 35 8.65 -14.65 5.34
C ILE A 35 10.04 -14.23 4.87
N HIS A 36 10.21 -14.05 3.56
CA HIS A 36 11.47 -13.56 3.00
C HIS A 36 11.65 -12.05 3.20
N THR A 37 10.57 -11.29 3.01
CA THR A 37 10.56 -9.84 3.17
C THR A 37 9.23 -9.44 3.79
N PHE A 38 9.30 -8.75 4.94
CA PHE A 38 8.17 -8.06 5.53
C PHE A 38 8.29 -6.58 5.15
N PHE A 39 7.27 -6.03 4.51
CA PHE A 39 7.31 -4.67 3.96
C PHE A 39 6.04 -3.92 4.34
N ASN A 40 6.21 -2.76 4.97
CA ASN A 40 5.12 -1.84 5.26
C ASN A 40 5.31 -0.56 4.44
N GLY A 41 4.64 -0.46 3.30
CA GLY A 41 4.75 0.67 2.39
C GLY A 41 3.57 1.64 2.50
N PRO A 42 3.78 2.94 2.32
CA PRO A 42 2.67 3.86 2.11
C PRO A 42 2.10 3.67 0.70
N GLU A 43 0.78 3.84 0.58
CA GLU A 43 0.08 3.76 -0.69
C GLU A 43 -0.94 4.90 -0.79
N SER A 44 -1.20 5.37 -2.02
CA SER A 44 -2.15 6.46 -2.26
C SER A 44 -3.57 5.93 -2.35
N PHE A 45 -4.48 6.50 -1.56
CA PHE A 45 -5.90 6.21 -1.64
C PHE A 45 -6.68 7.49 -1.88
N THR A 46 -7.67 7.41 -2.76
CA THR A 46 -8.70 8.43 -2.91
C THR A 46 -9.98 7.99 -2.17
N PRO A 47 -10.87 8.91 -1.78
CA PRO A 47 -12.09 8.54 -1.05
C PRO A 47 -13.00 7.55 -1.77
N ASP A 48 -12.89 7.45 -3.10
CA ASP A 48 -13.67 6.57 -3.97
C ASP A 48 -12.85 5.44 -4.60
N ASP A 49 -11.60 5.25 -4.18
CA ASP A 49 -10.68 4.20 -4.65
C ASP A 49 -10.37 4.26 -6.16
N ARG A 50 -10.54 5.45 -6.76
CA ARG A 50 -10.22 5.71 -8.17
C ARG A 50 -9.04 6.66 -8.31
N TYR A 51 -8.20 6.42 -9.31
CA TYR A 51 -7.17 7.38 -9.67
C TYR A 51 -7.77 8.66 -10.25
N TYR A 52 -7.06 9.77 -10.06
CA TYR A 52 -7.40 11.05 -10.66
C TYR A 52 -6.52 11.31 -11.87
N LEU A 53 -7.13 11.22 -13.05
CA LEU A 53 -6.48 11.44 -14.33
C LEU A 53 -7.27 12.47 -15.14
N GLY A 54 -6.69 13.63 -15.40
CA GLY A 54 -7.34 14.70 -16.15
C GLY A 54 -6.86 16.10 -15.78
N GLU A 55 -7.47 17.12 -16.39
CA GLU A 55 -7.21 18.52 -16.08
C GLU A 55 -7.76 18.90 -14.70
N ALA A 56 -7.01 19.68 -13.92
CA ALA A 56 -7.45 20.16 -12.62
C ALA A 56 -8.61 21.17 -12.77
N PRO A 57 -9.65 21.08 -11.93
CA PRO A 57 -10.87 21.88 -12.11
C PRO A 57 -10.63 23.40 -12.00
N GLU A 58 -9.70 23.83 -11.15
CA GLU A 58 -9.44 25.24 -10.85
C GLU A 58 -8.23 25.82 -11.57
N LEU A 59 -7.50 25.03 -12.37
CA LEU A 59 -6.27 25.48 -13.03
C LEU A 59 -6.19 24.99 -14.48
N SER A 60 -6.57 25.88 -15.39
CA SER A 60 -6.54 25.60 -16.82
C SER A 60 -5.11 25.31 -17.30
N GLY A 61 -4.97 24.26 -18.10
CA GLY A 61 -3.71 23.76 -18.64
C GLY A 61 -2.94 22.85 -17.68
N TYR A 62 -3.43 22.59 -16.47
CA TYR A 62 -2.74 21.73 -15.49
C TYR A 62 -3.36 20.34 -15.43
N TRP A 63 -2.56 19.31 -15.70
CA TRP A 63 -3.02 17.92 -15.78
C TRP A 63 -2.46 17.08 -14.63
N MET A 64 -3.30 16.20 -14.11
CA MET A 64 -3.00 15.31 -13.00
C MET A 64 -3.05 13.86 -13.43
N ALA A 65 -2.18 13.05 -12.82
CA ALA A 65 -2.18 11.60 -12.84
C ALA A 65 -1.74 11.16 -11.44
N THR A 66 -2.68 11.12 -10.50
CA THR A 66 -2.40 10.91 -9.06
C THR A 66 -3.42 9.97 -8.42
N GLY A 67 -3.17 9.59 -7.16
CA GLY A 67 -4.10 8.73 -6.41
C GLY A 67 -4.18 7.30 -6.95
N TYR A 68 -3.14 6.85 -7.65
CA TYR A 68 -3.05 5.47 -8.10
C TYR A 68 -2.81 4.55 -6.90
N ASN A 69 -3.60 3.50 -6.85
CA ASN A 69 -3.48 2.35 -5.97
C ASN A 69 -3.44 1.11 -6.87
N SER A 70 -2.67 0.07 -6.52
CA SER A 70 -2.46 -1.12 -7.37
C SER A 70 -3.70 -2.01 -7.47
#